data_AF-A0A9Q2NSZ9-F1
#
_entry.id   AF-A0A9Q2NSZ9-F1
#
_cell.length_a   1.000
_cell.length_b   1.000
_cell.length_c   1.000
_cell.angle_alpha   90.00
_cell.angle_beta   90.00
_cell.angle_gamma   90.00
#
_symmetry.space_group_name_H-M   'P 1'
#
loop_
_entity.id
_entity.type
_entity.pdbx_description
1 polymer ?
#
loop_
_entity_poly.entity_id
_entity_poly.type
_entity_poly.pdbx_seq_one_letter_code
_entity_poly.pdbx_strand_id
1 'polypeptide(L)'
;MIEVHVIDVPEFRPMVETQSNNPDVTVTGPTKGYWTIQAPTELVFSRKAMKMKPAVWYGIFTGGLNGEIAEWGRDEVRVIGTNKPL
;
A
#
# COMPACT_ATOMS: atom_id res chain seq x y z
N MET A 1 -12.10 3.52 6.26
CA MET A 1 -10.78 4.12 6.06
C MET A 1 -9.80 2.99 5.81
N ILE A 2 -8.92 3.12 4.83
CA ILE A 2 -7.91 2.11 4.49
C ILE A 2 -6.59 2.53 5.13
N GLU A 3 -5.84 1.58 5.65
CA GLU A 3 -4.47 1.78 6.11
C GLU A 3 -3.55 0.65 5.63
N VAL A 4 -2.46 1.00 4.96
CA VAL A 4 -1.40 0.08 4.55
C VAL A 4 -0.13 0.45 5.29
N HIS A 5 0.42 -0.51 6.02
CA HIS A 5 1.69 -0.36 6.73
C HIS A 5 2.82 -0.93 5.87
N VAL A 6 3.81 -0.09 5.58
CA VAL A 6 4.91 -0.41 4.67
C VAL A 6 6.21 -0.40 5.44
N ILE A 7 6.95 -1.51 5.41
CA ILE A 7 8.26 -1.62 6.06
C ILE A 7 9.22 -0.59 5.44
N ASP A 8 9.94 0.19 6.25
CA ASP A 8 10.93 1.18 5.80
C ASP A 8 12.24 0.52 5.33
N VAL A 9 12.15 -0.17 4.19
CA VAL A 9 13.29 -0.73 3.44
C VAL A 9 13.22 -0.33 1.97
N PRO A 10 14.36 -0.25 1.26
CA PRO A 10 14.41 0.24 -0.12
C PRO A 10 13.46 -0.50 -1.08
N GLU A 11 13.21 -1.79 -0.85
CA GLU A 11 12.35 -2.62 -1.68
C GLU A 11 10.90 -2.15 -1.70
N PHE A 12 10.41 -1.56 -0.61
CA PHE A 12 9.01 -1.13 -0.48
C PHE A 12 8.82 0.38 -0.54
N ARG A 13 9.90 1.18 -0.49
CA ARG A 13 9.84 2.66 -0.69
C ARG A 13 9.05 3.10 -1.93
N PRO A 14 9.11 2.40 -3.08
CA PRO A 14 8.29 2.79 -4.23
C PRO A 14 6.78 2.86 -3.94
N MET A 15 6.26 2.11 -2.95
CA MET A 15 4.85 2.23 -2.52
C MET A 15 4.56 3.63 -1.96
N VAL A 16 5.43 4.09 -1.08
CA VAL A 16 5.33 5.40 -0.42
C VAL A 16 5.46 6.50 -1.47
N GLU A 17 6.52 6.46 -2.27
CA GLU A 17 6.84 7.49 -3.28
C GLU A 17 5.76 7.63 -4.35
N THR A 18 5.18 6.53 -4.81
CA THR A 18 4.12 6.57 -5.83
C THR A 18 2.81 7.11 -5.28
N GLN A 19 2.46 6.77 -4.03
CA GLN A 19 1.23 7.23 -3.40
C GLN A 19 1.32 8.67 -2.87
N SER A 20 2.51 9.19 -2.55
CA SER A 20 2.68 10.58 -2.10
C SER A 20 2.23 11.63 -3.12
N ASN A 21 2.08 11.26 -4.40
CA ASN A 21 1.57 12.16 -5.44
C ASN A 21 0.04 12.11 -5.59
N ASN A 22 -0.65 11.23 -4.86
CA ASN A 22 -2.10 11.08 -4.92
C ASN A 22 -2.75 12.04 -3.91
N PRO A 23 -3.58 13.01 -4.35
CA PRO A 23 -4.18 14.01 -3.47
C PRO A 23 -5.16 13.43 -2.45
N ASP A 24 -5.71 12.25 -2.70
CA ASP A 24 -6.66 11.57 -1.81
C ASP A 24 -5.97 10.66 -0.78
N VAL A 25 -4.64 10.63 -0.79
CA VAL A 25 -3.83 9.74 0.05
C VAL A 25 -2.97 10.53 1.02
N THR A 26 -3.03 10.13 2.28
CA THR A 26 -2.14 10.64 3.33
C THR A 26 -1.04 9.63 3.58
N VAL A 27 0.21 10.07 3.49
CA VAL A 27 1.39 9.25 3.82
C VAL A 27 2.04 9.84 5.07
N THR A 28 2.28 9.01 6.08
CA THR A 28 2.93 9.40 7.33
C THR A 28 4.10 8.49 7.67
N GLY A 29 5.06 9.00 8.45
CA GLY A 29 6.23 8.25 8.90
C GLY A 29 7.56 8.71 8.30
N PRO A 30 8.62 7.88 8.39
CA PRO A 30 8.60 6.55 9.00
C PRO A 30 8.55 6.67 10.54
N THR A 31 7.80 5.78 11.20
CA THR A 31 7.74 5.66 12.67
C THR A 31 7.90 4.21 13.06
N LYS A 32 8.85 3.90 13.96
CA LYS A 32 9.18 2.53 14.40
C LYS A 32 9.46 1.56 13.23
N GLY A 33 10.04 2.04 12.14
CA GLY A 33 10.38 1.23 10.96
C GLY A 33 9.24 1.01 9.96
N TYR A 34 8.12 1.74 10.09
CA TYR A 34 7.00 1.65 9.17
C TYR A 34 6.58 3.03 8.64
N TRP A 35 6.23 3.06 7.36
CA TRP A 35 5.41 4.10 6.77
C TRP A 35 3.94 3.68 6.81
N THR A 36 3.04 4.65 6.93
CA THR A 36 1.60 4.42 6.89
C THR A 36 1.01 5.17 5.69
N ILE A 37 0.31 4.44 4.82
CA ILE A 37 -0.42 4.98 3.67
C ILE A 37 -1.92 4.86 3.97
N GLN A 38 -2.63 5.98 3.97
CA GLN A 38 -4.06 6.04 4.31
C GLN A 38 -4.88 6.65 3.18
N ALA A 39 -6.07 6.10 2.96
CA ALA A 39 -7.04 6.63 2.00
C ALA A 39 -8.48 6.47 2.51
N PRO A 40 -9.42 7.32 2.07
CA PRO A 40 -10.79 7.28 2.56
C PRO A 40 -11.59 6.08 2.03
N THR A 41 -11.48 5.78 0.74
CA THR A 41 -12.38 4.85 0.03
C THR A 41 -11.64 3.73 -0.71
N GLU A 42 -10.54 4.07 -1.40
CA GLU A 42 -9.83 3.15 -2.28
C GLU A 42 -8.33 3.46 -2.32
N LEU A 43 -7.52 2.41 -2.42
CA LEU A 43 -6.11 2.48 -2.81
C LEU A 43 -5.85 1.52 -3.97
N VAL A 44 -5.17 2.03 -5.00
CA VAL A 44 -4.71 1.24 -6.13
C VAL A 44 -3.19 1.32 -6.19
N PHE A 45 -2.53 0.16 -6.20
CA PHE A 45 -1.09 0.09 -6.44
C PHE A 45 -0.83 -0.53 -7.80
N SER A 46 0.03 0.11 -8.59
CA SER A 46 0.50 -0.43 -9.86
C SER A 46 1.92 -0.94 -9.74
N ARG A 47 2.13 -2.22 -10.03
CA ARG A 47 3.46 -2.85 -10.05
C ARG A 47 4.40 -2.13 -11.02
N LYS A 48 3.87 -1.70 -12.16
CA LYS A 48 4.63 -0.98 -13.20
C LYS A 48 5.04 0.41 -12.72
N ALA A 49 4.13 1.18 -12.11
CA ALA A 49 4.44 2.51 -11.59
C ALA A 49 5.53 2.45 -10.51
N MET A 50 5.45 1.45 -9.63
CA MET A 50 6.44 1.21 -8.58
C MET A 50 7.73 0.53 -9.07
N LYS A 51 7.78 0.12 -10.35
CA LYS A 51 8.90 -0.62 -10.95
C LYS A 51 9.29 -1.86 -10.14
N MET A 52 8.31 -2.51 -9.50
CA MET A 52 8.55 -3.63 -8.60
C MET A 52 8.80 -4.94 -9.36
N LYS A 53 9.78 -5.71 -8.85
CA LYS A 53 10.02 -7.09 -9.27
C LYS A 53 8.85 -7.98 -8.80
N PRO A 54 8.48 -9.04 -9.54
CA PRO A 54 7.38 -9.93 -9.17
C PRO A 54 7.50 -10.51 -7.75
N ALA A 55 8.69 -10.87 -7.29
CA ALA A 55 8.90 -11.43 -5.96
C ALA A 55 8.56 -10.44 -4.82
N VAL A 56 8.80 -9.14 -5.02
CA VAL A 56 8.48 -8.09 -4.04
C VAL A 56 7.00 -7.72 -4.11
N TRP A 57 6.42 -7.73 -5.32
CA TRP A 57 5.02 -7.39 -5.59
C TRP A 57 4.04 -8.21 -4.74
N TYR A 58 4.26 -9.52 -4.61
CA TYR A 58 3.38 -10.38 -3.83
C TYR A 58 3.59 -10.24 -2.30
N GLY A 59 4.56 -9.43 -1.87
CA GLY A 59 4.88 -9.16 -0.46
C GLY A 59 4.48 -7.77 0.04
N ILE A 60 3.81 -6.95 -0.78
CA ILE A 60 3.57 -5.52 -0.46
C ILE A 60 2.73 -5.27 0.81
N PHE A 61 1.97 -6.25 1.30
CA PHE A 61 1.19 -6.14 2.54
C PHE A 61 1.83 -6.83 3.75
N THR A 62 3.11 -7.23 3.66
CA THR A 62 3.81 -7.89 4.77
C THR A 62 3.94 -7.01 6.03
N GLY A 63 3.85 -5.67 5.87
CA GLY A 63 3.84 -4.75 7.01
C GLY A 63 2.47 -4.61 7.70
N GLY A 64 1.39 -5.09 7.09
CA GLY A 64 0.03 -5.03 7.61
C GLY A 64 -0.94 -4.23 6.73
N LEU A 65 -2.22 -4.61 6.78
CA LEU A 65 -3.32 -3.98 6.05
C LEU A 65 -4.55 -3.90 6.95
N ASN A 66 -5.13 -2.70 7.06
CA ASN A 66 -6.50 -2.47 7.51
C ASN A 66 -7.34 -2.07 6.29
N GLY A 67 -8.16 -2.99 5.80
CA GLY A 67 -8.90 -2.86 4.55
C GLY A 67 -9.22 -4.23 3.97
N GLU A 68 -9.75 -4.26 2.75
CA GLU A 68 -10.04 -5.49 2.02
C GLU A 68 -9.41 -5.44 0.64
N ILE A 69 -8.69 -6.50 0.28
CA ILE A 69 -8.14 -6.66 -1.06
C ILE A 69 -9.28 -7.08 -1.97
N ALA A 70 -9.77 -6.14 -2.79
CA ALA A 70 -10.85 -6.39 -3.75
C ALA A 70 -10.34 -7.16 -4.97
N GLU A 71 -9.11 -6.87 -5.40
CA GLU A 71 -8.46 -7.53 -6.53
C GLU A 71 -6.95 -7.53 -6.33
N TRP A 72 -6.27 -8.66 -6.61
CA TRP A 72 -4.82 -8.74 -6.63
C TRP A 72 -4.35 -9.50 -7.88
N GLY A 73 -4.04 -8.72 -8.90
CA GLY A 73 -3.51 -9.22 -10.15
C GLY A 73 -1.99 -9.25 -10.21
N ARG A 74 -1.48 -9.55 -11.40
CA ARG A 74 -0.05 -9.51 -11.72
C ARG A 74 0.52 -8.09 -11.72
N ASP A 75 -0.28 -7.10 -12.11
CA ASP A 75 0.20 -5.75 -12.40
C ASP A 75 -0.47 -4.67 -11.55
N GLU A 76 -1.60 -4.99 -10.93
CA GLU A 76 -2.39 -4.07 -10.14
C GLU A 76 -3.01 -4.79 -8.94
N VAL A 77 -3.19 -4.07 -7.85
CA VAL A 77 -3.96 -4.49 -6.68
C VAL A 77 -4.86 -3.33 -6.27
N ARG A 78 -6.09 -3.66 -5.90
CA ARG A 78 -7.10 -2.72 -5.45
C ARG A 78 -7.52 -3.06 -4.04
N VAL A 79 -7.43 -2.08 -3.15
CA VAL A 79 -7.83 -2.16 -1.75
C VAL A 79 -9.00 -1.23 -1.53
N ILE A 80 -10.03 -1.72 -0.85
CA ILE A 80 -11.21 -0.96 -0.46
C ILE A 80 -11.32 -0.90 1.05
N GLY A 81 -12.03 0.10 1.57
CA GLY A 81 -12.36 0.16 2.99
C GLY A 81 -13.18 -1.05 3.43
N THR A 82 -12.87 -1.61 4.59
CA THR A 82 -13.66 -2.70 5.19
C THR A 82 -14.22 -2.29 6.54
N ASN A 83 -15.41 -2.79 6.86
CA ASN A 83 -16.03 -2.67 8.18
C ASN A 83 -16.02 -4.02 8.92
N LYS A 84 -15.29 -5.02 8.39
CA LYS A 84 -15.15 -6.32 9.03
C LYS A 84 -14.23 -6.18 10.26
N PRO A 85 -14.55 -6.86 11.38
CA PRO A 85 -13.65 -6.88 12.53
C PRO A 85 -12.31 -7.55 12.16
N LEU A 86 -11.22 -7.04 12.74
CA LEU A 86 -9.86 -7.59 12.62
C LEU A 86 -9.73 -8.94 13.34
#